data_AF-A0A0S3S1W9-F1
#
_entry.id   AF-A0A0S3S1W9-F1
#
_cell.length_a   1.000
_cell.length_b   1.000
_cell.length_c   1.000
_cell.angle_alpha   90.00
_cell.angle_beta   90.00
_cell.angle_gamma   90.00
#
_symmetry.space_group_name_H-M   'P 1'
#
loop_
_entity.id
_entity.type
_entity.pdbx_description
1 polymer ?
#
loop_
_entity_poly.entity_id
_entity_poly.type
_entity_poly.pdbx_seq_one_letter_code
_entity_poly.pdbx_strand_id
1 'polypeptide(L)' 'MPQNSKLRRALGAVKDQTSIGLAKVGSSASLADLDVAIVKATRHDEYPAEEKYIREILSLTCYSRAFITACVNTLARRL' A
#
# COMPACT_ATOMS: atom_id res chain seq x y z
N MET A 1 22.96 -20.96 32.41
CA MET A 1 22.35 -19.61 32.31
C MET A 1 22.75 -19.04 30.96
N PRO A 2 21.87 -18.89 29.95
CA PRO A 2 22.32 -18.36 28.68
C PRO A 2 22.60 -16.86 28.86
N GLN A 3 23.86 -16.46 28.69
CA GLN A 3 24.26 -15.08 28.45
C GLN A 3 23.71 -14.68 27.07
N ASN A 4 22.42 -14.36 26.98
CA ASN A 4 21.83 -13.89 25.74
C ASN A 4 22.11 -12.39 25.60
N SER A 5 23.29 -12.14 25.05
CA SER A 5 24.03 -10.91 24.90
C SER A 5 23.19 -9.76 24.33
N LYS A 6 23.29 -8.59 24.99
CA LYS A 6 22.70 -7.30 24.58
C LYS A 6 22.87 -7.01 23.07
N LEU A 7 23.96 -7.52 22.47
CA LEU A 7 24.26 -7.52 21.03
C LEU A 7 23.18 -8.19 20.18
N ARG A 8 22.68 -9.38 20.54
CA ARG A 8 21.60 -10.06 19.79
C ARG A 8 20.30 -9.26 19.82
N ARG A 9 20.02 -8.58 20.94
CA ARG A 9 18.84 -7.73 21.09
C ARG A 9 18.96 -6.45 20.26
N ALA A 10 20.14 -5.84 20.24
CA ALA A 10 20.43 -4.70 19.37
C ALA A 10 20.31 -5.08 17.89
N LEU A 11 20.88 -6.21 17.47
CA LEU A 11 20.74 -6.73 16.10
C LEU A 11 19.29 -7.04 15.71
N GLY A 12 18.49 -7.58 16.62
CA GLY A 12 17.06 -7.74 16.43
C GLY A 12 16.36 -6.40 16.17
N ALA A 13 16.67 -5.38 16.98
CA ALA A 13 16.06 -4.06 16.84
C ALA A 13 16.40 -3.36 15.50
N VAL A 14 17.65 -3.44 15.00
CA VAL A 14 17.99 -2.88 13.67
C VAL A 14 17.34 -3.65 12.52
N LYS A 15 17.17 -4.97 12.66
CA LYS A 15 16.42 -5.78 11.69
C LYS A 15 14.96 -5.35 11.63
N ASP A 16 14.33 -5.15 12.79
CA ASP A 16 12.94 -4.72 12.90
C ASP A 16 12.77 -3.30 12.35
N GLN A 17 13.68 -2.38 12.69
CA GLN A 17 13.67 -1.01 12.16
C GLN A 17 13.81 -0.97 10.62
N THR A 18 14.69 -1.79 10.06
CA THR A 18 14.86 -1.89 8.59
C THR A 18 13.62 -2.49 7.95
N SER A 19 13.05 -3.53 8.57
CA SER A 19 11.81 -4.17 8.08
C SER A 19 10.62 -3.20 8.09
N ILE A 20 10.48 -2.40 9.15
CA ILE A 20 9.44 -1.36 9.26
C ILE A 20 9.66 -0.26 8.23
N GLY A 21 10.90 0.20 8.03
CA GLY A 21 11.22 1.21 7.02
C GLY A 21 10.87 0.76 5.60
N LEU A 22 11.22 -0.48 5.25
CA LEU A 22 10.88 -1.08 3.96
C LEU A 22 9.36 -1.24 3.79
N ALA A 23 8.65 -1.72 4.82
CA ALA A 23 7.20 -1.80 4.80
C ALA A 23 6.55 -0.42 4.59
N LYS A 24 7.04 0.62 5.25
CA LYS A 24 6.49 1.98 5.16
C LYS A 24 6.67 2.60 3.78
N VAL A 25 7.84 2.42 3.15
CA VAL A 25 8.09 2.91 1.78
C VAL A 25 7.30 2.12 0.74
N GLY A 26 7.28 0.78 0.85
CA GLY A 26 6.51 -0.08 -0.06
C GLY A 26 5.02 0.18 0.01
N SER A 27 4.46 0.36 1.21
CA SER A 27 3.04 0.72 1.39
C SER A 27 2.72 2.14 0.91
N SER A 28 3.62 3.11 1.05
CA SER A 28 3.37 4.49 0.61
C SER A 28 3.36 4.60 -0.92
N ALA A 29 4.25 3.89 -1.61
CA ALA A 29 4.29 3.84 -3.07
C ALA A 29 3.01 3.19 -3.63
N SER A 30 2.63 2.02 -3.11
CA SER A 30 1.42 1.31 -3.54
C SER A 30 0.11 2.02 -3.22
N LEU A 31 0.06 2.87 -2.18
CA LEU A 31 -1.10 3.74 -1.92
C LEU A 31 -1.22 4.86 -2.95
N ALA A 32 -0.09 5.44 -3.35
CA ALA A 32 -0.07 6.44 -4.42
C ALA A 32 -0.48 5.82 -5.76
N ASP A 33 0.02 4.63 -6.07
CA ASP A 33 -0.35 3.88 -7.28
C ASP A 33 -1.86 3.59 -7.32
N LEU A 34 -2.43 3.17 -6.18
CA LEU A 34 -3.88 2.96 -6.03
C LEU A 34 -4.67 4.24 -6.30
N ASP A 35 -4.26 5.37 -5.72
CA ASP A 35 -4.96 6.65 -5.94
C ASP A 35 -4.90 7.06 -7.41
N VAL A 36 -3.75 6.91 -8.07
CA VAL A 36 -3.58 7.20 -9.51
C VAL A 36 -4.49 6.32 -10.36
N ALA A 37 -4.53 5.01 -10.10
CA ALA A 37 -5.40 4.09 -10.83
C ALA A 37 -6.88 4.49 -10.68
N ILE A 38 -7.33 4.86 -9.47
CA ILE A 38 -8.70 5.35 -9.25
C ILE A 38 -8.96 6.63 -10.05
N VAL A 39 -8.05 7.62 -10.04
CA VAL A 39 -8.23 8.88 -10.79
C VAL A 39 -8.49 8.59 -12.26
N LYS A 40 -7.66 7.71 -12.84
CA LYS A 40 -7.72 7.39 -14.26
C LYS A 40 -8.95 6.55 -14.60
N ALA A 41 -9.37 5.65 -13.72
CA ALA A 41 -10.58 4.86 -13.89
C ALA A 41 -11.88 5.67 -13.76
N THR A 42 -11.86 6.81 -13.06
CA THR A 42 -13.06 7.63 -12.82
C THR A 42 -12.97 9.01 -13.49
N ARG A 43 -12.13 9.19 -14.51
CA ARG A 43 -12.01 10.46 -15.23
C ARG A 43 -13.19 10.62 -16.20
N HIS A 44 -13.68 11.85 -16.36
CA HIS A 44 -14.89 12.13 -17.15
C HIS A 44 -14.70 12.00 -18.67
N ASP A 45 -13.46 12.10 -19.15
CA ASP A 45 -13.15 12.06 -20.59
C ASP A 45 -13.11 10.64 -21.18
N GLU A 46 -12.93 9.61 -20.34
CA GLU A 46 -12.72 8.23 -20.79
C GLU A 46 -13.86 7.34 -20.29
N TYR A 47 -14.76 6.99 -21.21
CA TYR A 47 -15.87 6.07 -20.94
C TYR A 47 -16.00 5.02 -22.07
N PRO A 48 -15.93 3.71 -21.74
CA PRO A 48 -15.73 3.13 -20.41
C PRO A 48 -14.28 3.27 -19.92
N ALA A 49 -14.08 3.21 -18.61
CA ALA A 49 -12.75 3.23 -17.98
C ALA A 49 -11.84 2.14 -18.56
N GLU A 50 -10.55 2.46 -18.76
CA GLU A 50 -9.61 1.44 -19.25
C GLU A 50 -9.52 0.26 -18.28
N GLU A 51 -9.74 -0.95 -18.78
CA GLU A 51 -9.77 -2.18 -17.98
C GLU A 51 -8.48 -2.40 -17.17
N LYS A 52 -7.35 -1.87 -17.66
CA LYS A 52 -6.05 -1.96 -16.98
C LYS A 52 -6.09 -1.33 -15.58
N TYR A 53 -6.73 -0.18 -15.41
CA TYR A 53 -6.79 0.50 -14.10
C TYR A 53 -7.75 -0.22 -13.16
N ILE A 54 -8.82 -0.81 -13.68
CA ILE A 54 -9.73 -1.64 -12.88
C ILE A 54 -8.98 -2.86 -12.32
N ARG A 55 -8.20 -3.55 -13.17
CA ARG A 55 -7.37 -4.69 -12.75
C ARG A 55 -6.32 -4.29 -11.71
N GLU A 56 -5.71 -3.11 -11.87
CA GLU A 56 -4.74 -2.58 -10.91
C GLU A 56 -5.36 -2.29 -9.55
N ILE A 57 -6.53 -1.64 -9.51
CA ILE A 57 -7.30 -1.40 -8.27
C ILE A 57 -7.64 -2.73 -7.59
N LEU A 58 -8.14 -3.72 -8.34
CA LEU A 58 -8.46 -5.04 -7.80
C LEU A 58 -7.21 -5.74 -7.24
N SER A 59 -6.08 -5.69 -7.97
CA SER A 59 -4.82 -6.27 -7.53
C SER A 59 -4.35 -5.67 -6.21
N LEU A 60 -4.29 -4.33 -6.11
CA LEU A 60 -3.81 -3.62 -4.92
C LEU A 60 -4.74 -3.82 -3.71
N THR A 61 -6.06 -3.81 -3.93
CA THR A 61 -7.04 -4.03 -2.83
C THR A 61 -7.06 -5.45 -2.29
N CYS A 62 -6.63 -6.45 -3.08
CA CYS A 62 -6.48 -7.83 -2.60
C CYS A 62 -5.36 -8.01 -1.56
N TYR A 63 -4.36 -7.12 -1.50
CA TYR A 63 -3.19 -7.30 -0.64
C TYR A 63 -3.43 -6.94 0.84
N SER A 64 -4.29 -5.97 1.15
CA SER A 64 -4.47 -5.49 2.53
C SER A 64 -5.75 -4.69 2.74
N ARG A 65 -6.33 -4.77 3.94
CA ARG A 65 -7.44 -3.91 4.37
C ARG A 65 -7.12 -2.42 4.26
N ALA A 66 -5.86 -2.02 4.40
CA ALA A 66 -5.46 -0.62 4.28
C ALA A 66 -5.76 -0.06 2.87
N PHE A 67 -5.50 -0.84 1.82
CA PHE A 67 -5.81 -0.46 0.44
C PHE A 67 -7.31 -0.39 0.20
N ILE A 68 -8.10 -1.28 0.82
CA ILE A 68 -9.57 -1.23 0.73
C ILE A 68 -10.09 0.09 1.33
N THR A 69 -9.65 0.45 2.54
CA THR A 69 -10.05 1.70 3.19
C THR A 69 -9.65 2.93 2.37
N ALA A 70 -8.43 2.94 1.82
CA ALA A 70 -7.98 4.02 0.95
C ALA A 70 -8.83 4.12 -0.33
N CYS A 71 -9.07 3.00 -1.00
CA CYS A 71 -9.89 2.92 -2.21
C CYS A 71 -11.30 3.48 -1.98
N VAL A 72 -11.99 3.01 -0.94
CA VAL A 72 -13.34 3.48 -0.59
C VAL A 72 -13.36 4.96 -0.28
N ASN A 73 -12.40 5.46 0.51
CA ASN A 73 -12.32 6.88 0.84
C ASN A 73 -12.07 7.74 -0.41
N THR A 74 -11.22 7.30 -1.33
CA THR A 74 -10.93 8.03 -2.57
C THR A 74 -12.12 8.02 -3.52
N LEU A 75 -12.81 6.88 -3.68
CA LEU A 75 -14.03 6.79 -4.47
C LEU A 75 -15.14 7.67 -3.91
N ALA A 76 -15.34 7.67 -2.58
CA ALA A 76 -16.37 8.48 -1.92
C ALA A 76 -16.16 10.00 -2.09
N ARG A 77 -14.94 10.46 -2.41
CA ARG A 77 -14.67 11.87 -2.74
C ARG A 77 -14.90 12.22 -4.20
N ARG A 78 -15.00 11.21 -5.08
CA ARG A 78 -15.12 11.39 -6.53
C ARG A 78 -16.54 11.23 -7.06
N LEU A 79 -17.35 10.46 -6.35
CA LEU A 79 -18.80 10.39 -6.54
C LEU A 79 -19.48 11.62 -5.92
#